data_AF-W2D225-F1
#
_entry.id   AF-W2D225-F1
#
_cell.length_a   1.000
_cell.length_b   1.000
_cell.length_c   1.000
_cell.angle_alpha   90.00
_cell.angle_beta   90.00
_cell.angle_gamma   90.00
#
_symmetry.space_group_name_H-M   'P 1'
#
loop_
_entity.id
_entity.type
_entity.pdbx_description
1 polymer ?
#
loop_
_entity_poly.entity_id
_entity_poly.type
_entity_poly.pdbx_seq_one_letter_code
_entity_poly.pdbx_strand_id
1 'polypeptide(L)'
;MNDVDQATLSAYRNRFRTANPDHPWNDCDDKDFLRNMGGYTTDRTTGRESLTLAGLLMFGKGLTVRERFDNIRMDYLDRTNLAPESRWSDRLTYDGMWENNLYHFFTRVLAKLVSNIKRPFMLKGMEREDDTPLHKAIREALTNLIIHADYMTEGILKVEKHDDRFVFSNPGSLKLPLVDIYKGGNSKARNPHIQSMLRMVGFGENIGSGFPTIIAVCKKENWRQPI
;
A
#
# COMPACT_ATOMS: atom_id res chain seq x y z
N MET A 1 -3.95 -7.71 20.73
CA MET A 1 -5.11 -6.91 20.29
C MET A 1 -5.05 -5.47 20.79
N ASN A 2 -4.57 -5.19 22.00
CA ASN A 2 -4.47 -3.81 22.52
C ASN A 2 -3.62 -2.86 21.67
N ASP A 3 -2.64 -3.39 20.95
CA ASP A 3 -1.76 -2.65 20.03
C ASP A 3 -2.35 -2.40 18.64
N VAL A 4 -3.53 -2.96 18.35
CA VAL A 4 -4.22 -2.76 17.06
C VAL A 4 -4.99 -1.45 17.14
N ASP A 5 -4.87 -0.64 16.10
CA ASP A 5 -5.79 0.46 15.85
C ASP A 5 -7.10 -0.08 15.25
N GLN A 6 -8.15 -0.03 16.07
CA GLN A 6 -9.45 -0.61 15.74
C GLN A 6 -10.13 0.12 14.57
N ALA A 7 -9.89 1.42 14.41
CA ALA A 7 -10.45 2.20 13.33
C ALA A 7 -9.88 1.77 11.97
N THR A 8 -8.55 1.62 11.89
CA THR A 8 -7.84 1.13 10.69
C THR A 8 -8.30 -0.29 10.34
N LEU A 9 -8.35 -1.21 11.32
CA LEU A 9 -8.78 -2.58 11.07
C LEU A 9 -10.25 -2.64 10.61
N SER A 10 -11.14 -1.84 11.21
CA SER A 10 -12.55 -1.79 10.81
C SER A 10 -12.71 -1.27 9.37
N ALA A 11 -11.97 -0.20 9.01
CA ALA A 11 -11.95 0.31 7.65
C ALA A 11 -11.43 -0.73 6.63
N TYR A 12 -10.40 -1.48 7.02
CA TYR A 12 -9.88 -2.59 6.22
C TYR A 12 -10.93 -3.69 6.01
N ARG A 13 -11.57 -4.16 7.09
CA ARG A 13 -12.60 -5.21 7.05
C ARG A 13 -13.81 -4.80 6.22
N ASN A 14 -14.23 -3.54 6.29
CA ASN A 14 -15.32 -3.04 5.45
C ASN A 14 -14.97 -3.09 3.96
N ARG A 15 -13.73 -2.71 3.61
CA ARG A 15 -13.24 -2.85 2.23
C ARG A 15 -13.13 -4.32 1.81
N PHE A 16 -12.61 -5.17 2.69
CA PHE A 16 -12.51 -6.61 2.46
C PHE A 16 -13.87 -7.24 2.16
N ARG A 17 -14.90 -6.94 2.96
CA ARG A 17 -16.27 -7.42 2.77
C ARG A 17 -16.86 -6.95 1.45
N THR A 18 -16.61 -5.70 1.08
CA THR A 18 -17.07 -5.14 -0.20
C THR A 18 -16.41 -5.86 -1.39
N ALA A 19 -15.11 -6.15 -1.29
CA ALA A 19 -14.38 -6.86 -2.34
C ALA A 19 -14.67 -8.37 -2.38
N ASN A 20 -15.07 -8.96 -1.25
CA ASN A 20 -15.30 -10.39 -1.10
C ASN A 20 -16.57 -10.66 -0.25
N PRO A 21 -17.79 -10.46 -0.79
CA PRO A 21 -19.04 -10.55 -0.03
C PRO A 21 -19.26 -11.91 0.64
N ASP A 22 -18.93 -12.99 -0.06
CA ASP A 22 -19.18 -14.36 0.39
C ASP A 22 -17.98 -15.02 1.09
N HIS A 23 -16.96 -14.23 1.47
CA HIS A 23 -15.75 -14.78 2.08
C HIS A 23 -16.02 -15.26 3.51
N PRO A 24 -15.65 -16.50 3.90
CA PRO A 24 -15.96 -17.06 5.23
C PRO A 24 -15.35 -16.26 6.40
N TRP A 25 -14.31 -15.48 6.13
CA TRP A 25 -13.67 -14.63 7.14
C TRP A 25 -14.47 -13.37 7.51
N ASN A 26 -15.53 -13.04 6.77
CA ASN A 26 -16.41 -11.91 7.12
C ASN A 26 -17.07 -12.11 8.50
N ASP A 27 -17.29 -13.37 8.88
CA ASP A 27 -17.93 -13.77 10.15
C ASP A 27 -16.92 -14.03 11.28
N CYS A 28 -15.61 -14.03 10.99
CA CYS A 28 -14.58 -14.16 12.02
C CYS A 28 -14.52 -12.91 12.90
N ASP A 29 -14.18 -13.07 14.18
CA ASP A 29 -13.77 -11.95 15.01
C ASP A 29 -12.45 -11.33 14.50
N ASP A 30 -12.03 -10.21 15.09
CA ASP A 30 -10.83 -9.49 14.64
C ASP A 30 -9.54 -10.26 14.84
N LYS A 31 -9.43 -11.04 15.92
CA LYS A 31 -8.21 -11.80 16.19
C LYS A 31 -8.08 -12.94 15.19
N ASP A 32 -9.15 -13.70 14.97
CA ASP A 32 -9.16 -14.82 14.02
C ASP A 32 -9.03 -14.34 12.58
N PHE A 33 -9.66 -13.21 12.24
CA PHE A 33 -9.43 -12.56 10.95
C PHE A 33 -7.95 -12.20 10.75
N LEU A 34 -7.32 -11.54 11.73
CA LEU A 34 -5.90 -11.20 11.64
C LEU A 34 -5.02 -12.45 11.59
N ARG A 35 -5.36 -13.52 12.32
CA ARG A 35 -4.65 -14.81 12.28
C ARG A 35 -4.70 -15.42 10.88
N ASN A 36 -5.88 -15.47 10.27
CA ASN A 36 -6.09 -15.94 8.90
C ASN A 36 -5.33 -15.10 7.86
N MET A 37 -5.19 -13.80 8.11
CA MET A 37 -4.44 -12.88 7.26
C MET A 37 -2.91 -12.92 7.50
N GLY A 38 -2.44 -13.70 8.47
CA GLY A 38 -1.01 -13.74 8.87
C GLY A 38 -0.55 -12.49 9.64
N GLY A 39 -1.48 -11.68 10.13
CA GLY A 39 -1.23 -10.51 10.98
C GLY A 39 -1.14 -10.85 12.48
N TYR A 40 -1.61 -12.03 12.89
CA TYR A 40 -1.58 -12.50 14.27
C TYR A 40 -1.07 -13.94 14.33
N THR A 41 -0.32 -14.27 15.37
CA THR A 41 0.25 -15.62 15.55
C THR A 41 0.15 -16.08 17.00
N THR A 42 0.26 -17.40 17.17
CA THR A 42 0.37 -18.05 18.47
C THR A 42 1.58 -18.94 18.43
N ASP A 43 2.53 -18.70 19.32
CA ASP A 43 3.65 -19.61 19.56
C ASP A 43 3.09 -20.93 20.09
N ARG A 44 3.28 -22.01 19.33
CA ARG A 44 2.76 -23.35 19.66
C ARG A 44 3.43 -23.98 20.87
N THR A 45 4.63 -23.52 21.22
CA THR A 45 5.39 -24.03 22.36
C THR A 45 4.98 -23.33 23.65
N THR A 46 4.86 -22.00 23.60
CA THR A 46 4.60 -21.18 24.80
C THR A 46 3.13 -20.80 24.97
N GLY A 47 2.30 -21.02 23.96
CA GLY A 47 0.91 -20.55 23.91
C GLY A 47 0.78 -19.02 23.80
N ARG A 48 1.89 -18.29 23.69
CA ARG A 48 1.87 -16.83 23.65
C ARG A 48 1.33 -16.33 22.32
N GLU A 49 0.39 -15.42 22.39
CA GLU A 49 -0.21 -14.78 21.23
C GLU A 49 0.40 -13.39 21.00
N SER A 50 0.68 -13.05 19.74
CA SER A 50 1.24 -11.75 19.38
C SER A 50 0.87 -11.33 17.95
N LEU A 51 0.98 -10.03 17.68
CA LEU A 51 0.96 -9.54 16.31
C LEU A 51 2.25 -9.99 15.60
N THR A 52 2.12 -10.36 14.34
CA THR A 52 3.30 -10.47 13.46
C THR A 52 3.79 -9.07 13.09
N LEU A 53 5.01 -8.95 12.55
CA LEU A 53 5.51 -7.67 12.03
C LEU A 53 4.56 -7.08 10.97
N ALA A 54 3.97 -7.94 10.12
CA ALA A 54 3.01 -7.50 9.12
C ALA A 54 1.72 -6.96 9.75
N GLY A 55 1.17 -7.65 10.75
CA GLY A 55 -0.04 -7.19 11.46
C GLY A 55 0.19 -5.88 12.20
N LEU A 56 1.34 -5.75 12.88
CA LEU A 56 1.73 -4.52 13.57
C LEU A 56 1.92 -3.37 12.59
N LEU A 57 2.66 -3.56 11.49
CA LEU A 57 2.86 -2.50 10.49
C LEU A 57 1.57 -2.11 9.78
N MET A 58 0.67 -3.05 9.48
CA MET A 58 -0.57 -2.78 8.74
C MET A 58 -1.66 -2.14 9.59
N PHE A 59 -1.79 -2.55 10.85
CA PHE A 59 -2.95 -2.21 11.69
C PHE A 59 -2.58 -1.74 13.10
N GLY A 60 -1.30 -1.59 13.41
CA GLY A 60 -0.87 -1.16 14.73
C GLY A 60 -1.25 0.30 15.04
N LYS A 61 -1.33 0.61 16.33
CA LYS A 61 -1.35 1.98 16.83
C LYS A 61 -0.02 2.65 16.53
N GLY A 62 -0.05 3.95 16.26
CA GLY A 62 1.12 4.74 15.89
C GLY A 62 2.19 4.75 16.97
N LEU A 63 1.85 4.61 18.25
CA LEU A 63 2.84 4.45 19.31
C LEU A 63 3.57 3.10 19.17
N THR A 64 2.84 1.98 19.17
CA THR A 64 3.44 0.64 19.08
C THR A 64 4.24 0.44 17.79
N VAL A 65 3.77 0.99 16.67
CA VAL A 65 4.53 0.96 15.40
C VAL A 65 5.85 1.72 15.55
N ARG A 66 5.84 2.92 16.11
CA ARG A 66 7.06 3.73 16.28
C ARG A 66 8.02 3.14 17.31
N GLU A 67 7.52 2.54 18.39
CA GLU A 67 8.37 1.85 19.38
C GLU A 67 9.14 0.69 18.75
N ARG A 68 8.56 0.05 17.72
CA ARG A 68 9.20 -1.09 17.05
C ARG A 68 9.92 -0.74 15.75
N PHE A 69 9.50 0.32 15.07
CA PHE A 69 9.96 0.75 13.76
C PHE A 69 10.20 2.27 13.70
N ASP A 70 10.94 2.79 14.65
CA ASP A 70 11.41 4.20 14.64
C ASP A 70 12.35 4.49 13.45
N ASN A 71 12.93 3.43 12.88
CA ASN A 71 13.80 3.46 11.71
C ASN A 71 13.08 3.77 10.39
N ILE A 72 11.73 3.69 10.32
CA ILE A 72 10.97 3.92 9.09
C ILE A 72 10.04 5.12 9.23
N ARG A 73 10.21 6.09 8.33
CA ARG A 73 9.25 7.19 8.14
C ARG A 73 8.36 6.96 6.92
N MET A 74 7.17 7.53 6.95
CA MET A 74 6.21 7.49 5.85
C MET A 74 5.88 8.92 5.43
N ASP A 75 6.30 9.30 4.23
CA ASP A 75 6.19 10.67 3.73
C ASP A 75 5.50 10.67 2.36
N TYR A 76 4.53 11.55 2.22
CA TYR A 76 4.00 11.99 0.92
C TYR A 76 4.22 13.49 0.77
N LEU A 77 4.72 13.89 -0.40
CA LEU A 77 4.97 15.28 -0.79
C LEU A 77 4.26 15.57 -2.11
N ASP A 78 3.32 16.51 -2.08
CA ASP A 78 2.80 17.12 -3.30
C ASP A 78 3.66 18.33 -3.65
N ARG A 79 4.33 18.28 -4.79
CA ARG A 79 5.17 19.36 -5.33
C ARG A 79 4.59 19.93 -6.62
N THR A 80 3.31 19.71 -6.85
CA THR A 80 2.60 20.33 -7.98
C THR A 80 2.19 21.75 -7.64
N ASN A 81 2.13 22.61 -8.65
CA ASN A 81 1.62 24.00 -8.54
C ASN A 81 2.23 24.78 -7.36
N LEU A 82 3.55 24.71 -7.17
CA LEU A 82 4.24 25.35 -6.04
C LEU A 82 4.08 26.87 -6.07
N ALA A 83 3.66 27.44 -4.95
CA ALA A 83 3.77 28.87 -4.71
C ALA A 83 5.26 29.29 -4.59
N PRO A 84 5.62 30.55 -4.89
CA PRO A 84 6.95 31.07 -4.65
C PRO A 84 7.42 30.79 -3.22
N GLU A 85 8.68 30.38 -3.05
CA GLU A 85 9.29 29.98 -1.76
C GLU A 85 8.73 28.71 -1.10
N SER A 86 7.67 28.09 -1.63
CA SER A 86 7.14 26.85 -1.07
C SER A 86 7.90 25.62 -1.52
N ARG A 87 8.19 24.70 -0.59
CA ARG A 87 8.85 23.42 -0.87
C ARG A 87 7.90 22.32 -1.33
N TRP A 88 6.63 22.40 -0.94
CA TRP A 88 5.54 21.47 -1.25
C TRP A 88 4.19 22.19 -1.12
N SER A 89 3.21 21.82 -1.95
CA SER A 89 1.82 22.30 -1.84
C SER A 89 1.02 21.52 -0.81
N ASP A 90 1.39 20.26 -0.55
CA ASP A 90 0.81 19.42 0.49
C ASP A 90 1.86 18.43 1.01
N ARG A 91 1.77 18.06 2.28
CA ARG A 91 2.64 17.06 2.90
C ARG A 91 1.84 16.21 3.87
N LEU A 92 1.95 14.89 3.72
CA LEU A 92 1.53 13.93 4.73
C LEU A 92 2.79 13.31 5.33
N THR A 93 3.01 13.57 6.60
CA THR A 93 4.00 12.92 7.45
C THR A 93 3.30 12.56 8.76
N TYR A 94 3.89 11.69 9.57
CA TYR A 94 3.37 11.47 10.91
C TYR A 94 3.50 12.75 11.75
N ASP A 95 2.36 13.25 12.22
CA ASP A 95 2.21 14.46 13.04
C ASP A 95 1.34 14.22 14.29
N GLY A 96 0.96 12.97 14.54
CA GLY A 96 0.06 12.58 15.63
C GLY A 96 -1.43 12.70 15.32
N MET A 97 -1.82 13.23 14.15
CA MET A 97 -3.24 13.37 13.75
C MET A 97 -3.79 12.12 13.05
N TRP A 98 -2.96 11.10 12.87
CA TRP A 98 -3.32 9.85 12.22
C TRP A 98 -2.42 8.70 12.67
N GLU A 99 -2.95 7.49 12.60
CA GLU A 99 -2.22 6.29 13.00
C GLU A 99 -1.13 5.92 11.99
N ASN A 100 0.12 5.82 12.45
CA ASN A 100 1.32 5.60 11.63
C ASN A 100 1.45 4.15 11.10
N ASN A 101 0.36 3.55 10.65
CA ASN A 101 0.34 2.22 10.06
C ASN A 101 0.22 2.28 8.53
N LEU A 102 0.64 1.20 7.88
CA LEU A 102 0.75 1.11 6.43
C LEU A 102 -0.60 1.19 5.74
N TYR A 103 -1.68 0.64 6.30
CA TYR A 103 -2.98 0.68 5.64
C TYR A 103 -3.56 2.11 5.65
N HIS A 104 -3.42 2.82 6.77
CA HIS A 104 -3.85 4.21 6.87
C HIS A 104 -3.00 5.12 5.98
N PHE A 105 -1.68 4.92 5.94
CA PHE A 105 -0.80 5.65 5.02
C PHE A 105 -1.18 5.37 3.55
N PHE A 106 -1.32 4.10 3.18
CA PHE A 106 -1.67 3.68 1.82
C PHE A 106 -2.97 4.33 1.35
N THR A 107 -4.03 4.25 2.15
CA THR A 107 -5.35 4.77 1.75
C THR A 107 -5.37 6.29 1.66
N ARG A 108 -4.70 7.01 2.57
CA ARG A 108 -4.55 8.48 2.51
C ARG A 108 -3.75 8.92 1.29
N VAL A 109 -2.61 8.29 1.04
CA VAL A 109 -1.75 8.63 -0.10
C VAL A 109 -2.44 8.29 -1.42
N LEU A 110 -3.08 7.12 -1.53
CA LEU A 110 -3.81 6.74 -2.74
C LEU A 110 -4.89 7.78 -3.08
N ALA A 111 -5.68 8.22 -2.09
CA ALA A 111 -6.70 9.25 -2.29
C ALA A 111 -6.11 10.58 -2.82
N LYS A 112 -4.95 11.01 -2.30
CA LYS A 112 -4.24 12.22 -2.75
C LYS A 112 -3.63 12.09 -4.15
N LEU A 113 -3.16 10.90 -4.51
CA LEU A 113 -2.59 10.63 -5.83
C LEU A 113 -3.66 10.65 -6.94
N VAL A 114 -4.85 10.12 -6.65
CA VAL A 114 -5.91 9.96 -7.65
C VAL A 114 -6.95 11.09 -7.67
N SER A 115 -6.89 12.04 -6.72
CA SER A 115 -7.91 13.10 -6.59
C SER A 115 -8.07 13.97 -7.84
N ASN A 116 -6.98 14.23 -8.57
CA ASN A 116 -6.96 15.10 -9.75
C ASN A 116 -6.96 14.32 -11.07
N ILE A 117 -7.16 13.00 -11.02
CA ILE A 117 -7.16 12.15 -12.21
C ILE A 117 -8.58 12.08 -12.75
N LYS A 118 -8.75 12.43 -14.03
CA LYS A 118 -10.05 12.36 -14.71
C LYS A 118 -10.58 10.93 -14.69
N ARG A 119 -11.84 10.78 -14.30
CA ARG A 119 -12.61 9.53 -14.40
C ARG A 119 -13.55 9.66 -15.60
N PRO A 120 -13.13 9.21 -16.81
CA PRO A 120 -14.04 9.18 -17.95
C PRO A 120 -15.23 8.28 -17.60
N PHE A 121 -16.42 8.68 -18.05
CA PHE A 121 -17.60 7.84 -17.89
C PHE A 121 -17.45 6.61 -18.78
N MET A 122 -17.18 5.46 -18.17
CA MET A 122 -17.13 4.17 -18.85
C MET A 122 -18.02 3.19 -18.09
N LEU A 123 -18.74 2.35 -18.84
CA LEU A 123 -19.56 1.28 -18.30
C LEU A 123 -18.89 -0.07 -18.59
N LYS A 124 -18.89 -0.94 -17.59
CA LYS A 124 -18.54 -2.36 -17.73
C LYS A 124 -19.80 -3.17 -17.44
N GLY A 125 -20.53 -3.53 -18.48
CA GLY A 125 -21.90 -4.05 -18.35
C GLY A 125 -22.85 -2.94 -17.93
N MET A 126 -23.56 -3.11 -16.81
CA MET A 126 -24.45 -2.08 -16.24
C MET A 126 -23.78 -1.21 -15.17
N GLU A 127 -22.56 -1.55 -14.76
CA GLU A 127 -21.85 -0.83 -13.70
C GLU A 127 -20.87 0.18 -14.27
N ARG A 128 -20.69 1.29 -13.56
CA ARG A 128 -19.71 2.31 -13.89
C ARG A 128 -18.31 1.84 -13.52
N GLU A 129 -17.39 1.82 -14.48
CA GLU A 129 -15.97 1.56 -14.24
C GLU A 129 -15.26 2.87 -13.92
N ASP A 130 -15.15 3.17 -12.63
CA ASP A 130 -14.44 4.36 -12.14
C ASP A 130 -12.92 4.21 -12.11
N ASP A 131 -12.41 3.01 -12.41
CA ASP A 131 -11.02 2.63 -12.23
C ASP A 131 -10.26 2.60 -13.56
N THR A 132 -9.64 3.73 -13.91
CA THR A 132 -8.90 3.85 -15.17
C THR A 132 -7.58 3.07 -15.13
N PRO A 133 -6.95 2.76 -16.28
CA PRO A 133 -5.61 2.17 -16.31
C PRO A 133 -4.59 2.96 -15.47
N LEU A 134 -4.68 4.29 -15.46
CA LEU A 134 -3.81 5.13 -14.63
C LEU A 134 -4.04 4.93 -13.13
N HIS A 135 -5.30 4.78 -12.68
CA HIS A 135 -5.59 4.44 -11.28
C HIS A 135 -4.97 3.09 -10.90
N LYS A 136 -5.04 2.10 -11.81
CA LYS A 136 -4.41 0.78 -11.64
C LYS A 136 -2.90 0.89 -11.52
N ALA A 137 -2.23 1.63 -12.42
CA ALA A 137 -0.79 1.84 -12.37
C ALA A 137 -0.31 2.54 -11.09
N ILE A 138 -1.05 3.56 -10.62
CA ILE A 138 -0.70 4.28 -9.38
C ILE A 138 -0.85 3.37 -8.15
N ARG A 139 -1.95 2.62 -8.07
CA ARG A 139 -2.18 1.66 -7.00
C ARG A 139 -1.13 0.55 -7.00
N GLU A 140 -0.72 0.10 -8.17
CA GLU A 140 0.34 -0.89 -8.33
C GLU A 140 1.71 -0.35 -7.88
N ALA A 141 2.07 0.87 -8.28
CA ALA A 141 3.29 1.54 -7.83
C ALA A 141 3.33 1.73 -6.31
N LEU A 142 2.21 2.16 -5.71
CA LEU A 142 2.08 2.31 -4.26
C LEU A 142 2.10 0.97 -3.52
N THR A 143 1.53 -0.08 -4.12
CA THR A 143 1.60 -1.45 -3.56
C THR A 143 3.05 -1.93 -3.57
N ASN A 144 3.75 -1.77 -4.69
CA ASN A 144 5.16 -2.15 -4.84
C ASN A 144 6.08 -1.41 -3.87
N LEU A 145 5.82 -0.12 -3.63
CA LEU A 145 6.52 0.66 -2.59
C LEU A 145 6.50 -0.06 -1.23
N ILE A 146 5.31 -0.50 -0.80
CA ILE A 146 5.10 -1.11 0.52
C ILE A 146 5.63 -2.55 0.57
N ILE A 147 5.26 -3.41 -0.38
CA ILE A 147 5.53 -4.85 -0.28
C ILE A 147 7.01 -5.20 -0.50
N HIS A 148 7.78 -4.32 -1.15
CA HIS A 148 9.21 -4.54 -1.42
C HIS A 148 10.14 -3.79 -0.45
N ALA A 149 9.60 -2.92 0.41
CA ALA A 149 10.38 -2.15 1.38
C ALA A 149 11.07 -3.03 2.42
N ASP A 150 12.31 -2.68 2.75
CA ASP A 150 13.05 -3.27 3.86
C ASP A 150 12.80 -2.52 5.17
N TYR A 151 11.81 -3.00 5.92
CA TYR A 151 11.40 -2.43 7.21
C TYR A 151 12.43 -2.63 8.33
N MET A 152 13.50 -3.41 8.10
CA MET A 152 14.55 -3.64 9.10
C MET A 152 15.71 -2.64 8.99
N THR A 153 15.69 -1.76 7.99
CA THR A 153 16.74 -0.76 7.75
C THR A 153 16.22 0.66 7.96
N GLU A 154 17.08 1.61 8.28
CA GLU A 154 16.68 3.01 8.37
C GLU A 154 16.30 3.55 6.98
N GLY A 155 15.16 4.24 6.89
CA GLY A 155 14.74 4.86 5.64
C GLY A 155 13.36 5.49 5.67
N ILE A 156 12.91 5.84 4.47
CA ILE A 156 11.63 6.54 4.26
C ILE A 156 10.85 5.81 3.17
N LEU A 157 9.61 5.45 3.45
CA LEU A 157 8.60 5.19 2.43
C LEU A 157 8.13 6.54 1.89
N LYS A 158 8.68 6.95 0.76
CA LYS A 158 8.47 8.28 0.21
C LYS A 158 7.69 8.21 -1.10
N VAL A 159 6.66 9.03 -1.19
CA VAL A 159 5.91 9.29 -2.42
C VAL A 159 5.99 10.77 -2.74
N GLU A 160 6.48 11.11 -3.93
CA GLU A 160 6.51 12.49 -4.42
C GLU A 160 5.66 12.61 -5.68
N LYS A 161 4.77 13.60 -5.67
CA LYS A 161 3.94 13.95 -6.82
C LYS A 161 4.47 15.27 -7.40
N HIS A 162 4.83 15.25 -8.67
CA HIS A 162 5.29 16.39 -9.44
C HIS A 162 4.32 16.66 -10.59
N ASP A 163 4.45 17.82 -11.25
CA ASP A 163 3.58 18.19 -12.37
C ASP A 163 3.69 17.21 -13.55
N ASP A 164 4.85 16.54 -13.70
CA ASP A 164 5.17 15.67 -14.84
C ASP A 164 5.38 14.19 -14.48
N ARG A 165 5.41 13.83 -13.18
CA ARG A 165 5.72 12.46 -12.74
C ARG A 165 5.28 12.17 -11.30
N PHE A 166 5.25 10.87 -11.00
CA PHE A 166 5.23 10.37 -9.63
C PHE A 166 6.56 9.66 -9.33
N VAL A 167 7.08 9.82 -8.12
CA VAL A 167 8.29 9.14 -7.64
C VAL A 167 7.94 8.34 -6.39
N PHE A 168 8.21 7.03 -6.44
CA PHE A 168 8.02 6.11 -5.32
C PHE A 168 9.40 5.61 -4.90
N SER A 169 9.76 5.78 -3.63
CA SER A 169 11.07 5.41 -3.09
C SER A 169 10.91 4.75 -1.72
N ASN A 170 11.48 3.56 -1.58
CA ASN A 170 11.48 2.76 -0.34
C ASN A 170 12.89 2.31 0.04
N PRO A 171 13.14 2.00 1.32
CA PRO A 171 14.42 1.43 1.74
C PRO A 171 14.60 0.00 1.26
N GLY A 172 15.86 -0.39 1.11
CA GLY A 172 16.27 -1.74 0.72
C GLY A 172 16.76 -1.84 -0.72
N SER A 173 17.17 -3.05 -1.10
CA SER A 173 17.65 -3.40 -2.44
C SER A 173 16.60 -4.18 -3.23
N LEU A 174 16.73 -4.13 -4.57
CA LEU A 174 15.95 -4.98 -5.48
C LEU A 174 16.22 -6.46 -5.19
N LYS A 175 15.14 -7.25 -5.07
CA LYS A 175 15.23 -8.71 -4.90
C LYS A 175 15.46 -9.46 -6.22
N LEU A 176 15.20 -8.81 -7.34
CA LEU A 176 15.30 -9.36 -8.68
C LEU A 176 16.14 -8.42 -9.55
N PRO A 177 16.86 -8.95 -10.56
CA PRO A 177 17.48 -8.13 -11.59
C PRO A 177 16.46 -7.23 -12.30
N LEU A 178 16.88 -6.04 -12.73
CA LEU A 178 16.02 -5.10 -13.45
C LEU A 178 15.35 -5.74 -14.68
N VAL A 179 16.09 -6.54 -15.45
CA VAL A 179 15.56 -7.22 -16.63
C VAL A 179 14.35 -8.11 -16.32
N ASP A 180 14.33 -8.76 -15.15
CA ASP A 180 13.23 -9.65 -14.74
C ASP A 180 12.02 -8.87 -14.25
N ILE A 181 12.26 -7.75 -13.55
CA ILE A 181 11.19 -6.83 -13.14
C ILE A 181 10.45 -6.28 -14.36
N TYR A 182 11.19 -5.89 -15.39
CA TYR A 182 10.62 -5.33 -16.63
C TYR A 182 9.90 -6.38 -17.48
N LYS A 183 10.40 -7.64 -17.49
CA LYS A 183 9.73 -8.75 -18.16
C LYS A 183 8.44 -9.17 -17.46
N GLY A 184 8.38 -9.05 -16.14
CA GLY A 184 7.29 -9.59 -15.34
C GLY A 184 7.31 -11.12 -15.24
N GLY A 185 6.23 -11.70 -14.73
CA GLY A 185 6.07 -13.15 -14.56
C GLY A 185 6.84 -13.76 -13.39
N ASN A 186 7.83 -13.08 -12.84
CA ASN A 186 8.52 -13.46 -11.61
C ASN A 186 8.45 -12.32 -10.59
N SER A 187 7.78 -12.53 -9.47
CA SER A 187 7.72 -11.56 -8.38
C SER A 187 7.96 -12.24 -7.05
N LYS A 188 8.92 -11.70 -6.28
CA LYS A 188 9.22 -12.13 -4.91
C LYS A 188 9.11 -10.93 -3.99
N ALA A 189 7.96 -10.77 -3.35
CA ALA A 189 7.78 -9.70 -2.36
C ALA A 189 8.76 -9.85 -1.19
N ARG A 190 9.16 -8.72 -0.60
CA ARG A 190 9.89 -8.72 0.67
C ARG A 190 8.95 -9.05 1.82
N ASN A 191 7.72 -8.56 1.73
CA ASN A 191 6.70 -8.68 2.75
C ASN A 191 5.46 -9.43 2.20
N PRO A 192 5.50 -10.77 2.08
CA PRO A 192 4.43 -11.56 1.45
C PRO A 192 3.11 -11.53 2.21
N HIS A 193 3.12 -11.42 3.54
CA HIS A 193 1.90 -11.24 4.33
C HIS A 193 1.23 -9.88 4.04
N ILE A 194 2.02 -8.81 3.97
CA ILE A 194 1.53 -7.46 3.62
C ILE A 194 0.97 -7.46 2.19
N GLN A 195 1.68 -8.07 1.25
CA GLN A 195 1.19 -8.25 -0.13
C GLN A 195 -0.15 -8.99 -0.16
N SER A 196 -0.28 -10.07 0.61
CA SER A 196 -1.51 -10.85 0.65
C SER A 196 -2.67 -10.02 1.22
N MET A 197 -2.42 -9.26 2.29
CA MET A 197 -3.42 -8.33 2.85
C MET A 197 -3.88 -7.32 1.79
N LEU A 198 -2.96 -6.58 1.16
CA LEU A 198 -3.33 -5.60 0.12
C LEU A 198 -4.10 -6.24 -1.04
N ARG A 199 -3.69 -7.43 -1.50
CA ARG A 199 -4.39 -8.16 -2.57
C ARG A 199 -5.83 -8.51 -2.19
N MET A 200 -6.09 -8.96 -0.96
CA MET A 200 -7.43 -9.34 -0.51
C MET A 200 -8.42 -8.16 -0.48
N VAL A 201 -7.95 -6.91 -0.52
CA VAL A 201 -8.79 -5.71 -0.60
C VAL A 201 -8.72 -5.02 -1.96
N GLY A 202 -8.24 -5.74 -2.99
CA GLY A 202 -8.14 -5.25 -4.37
C GLY A 202 -7.00 -4.25 -4.59
N PHE A 203 -5.98 -4.25 -3.73
CA PHE A 203 -4.78 -3.43 -3.86
C PHE A 203 -3.61 -4.30 -4.36
N GLY A 204 -3.45 -4.34 -5.69
CA GLY A 204 -2.45 -5.13 -6.41
C GLY A 204 -3.07 -6.28 -7.21
N GLU A 205 -2.48 -6.61 -8.35
CA GLU A 205 -2.90 -7.76 -9.19
C GLU A 205 -2.14 -9.06 -8.84
N ASN A 206 -2.48 -10.15 -9.54
CA ASN A 206 -1.82 -11.45 -9.40
C ASN A 206 -0.30 -11.37 -9.67
N ILE A 207 0.41 -12.37 -9.14
CA ILE A 207 1.87 -12.48 -9.17
C ILE A 207 2.43 -12.21 -10.57
N GLY A 208 3.29 -11.19 -10.69
CA GLY A 208 4.11 -10.96 -11.88
C GLY A 208 3.57 -10.01 -12.95
N SER A 209 2.34 -9.47 -12.82
CA SER A 209 1.82 -8.46 -13.77
C SER A 209 2.09 -7.02 -13.36
N GLY A 210 2.50 -6.78 -12.12
CA GLY A 210 2.57 -5.45 -11.51
C GLY A 210 3.33 -4.39 -12.29
N PHE A 211 4.65 -4.55 -12.42
CA PHE A 211 5.48 -3.60 -13.16
C PHE A 211 5.13 -3.51 -14.66
N PRO A 212 4.84 -4.62 -15.37
CA PRO A 212 4.30 -4.57 -16.73
C PRO A 212 3.02 -3.72 -16.89
N THR A 213 2.11 -3.73 -15.90
CA THR A 213 0.91 -2.88 -15.91
C THR A 213 1.28 -1.40 -15.93
N ILE A 214 2.30 -0.98 -15.16
CA ILE A 214 2.78 0.40 -15.16
C ILE A 214 3.39 0.75 -16.54
N ILE A 215 4.22 -0.13 -17.11
CA ILE A 215 4.82 0.07 -18.44
C ILE A 215 3.74 0.20 -19.51
N ALA A 216 2.73 -0.66 -19.49
CA ALA A 216 1.64 -0.66 -20.46
C ALA A 216 0.87 0.67 -20.43
N VAL A 217 0.64 1.23 -19.24
CA VAL A 217 0.01 2.54 -19.07
C VAL A 217 0.89 3.67 -19.61
N CYS A 218 2.17 3.71 -19.23
CA CYS A 218 3.10 4.71 -19.79
C CYS A 218 3.14 4.66 -21.32
N LYS A 219 3.20 3.47 -21.91
CA LYS A 219 3.20 3.29 -23.36
C LYS A 219 1.90 3.79 -24.00
N LYS A 220 0.75 3.48 -23.40
CA LYS A 220 -0.57 3.92 -23.90
C LYS A 220 -0.73 5.44 -23.87
N GLU A 221 -0.24 6.08 -22.82
CA GLU A 221 -0.28 7.55 -22.66
C GLU A 221 0.89 8.27 -23.36
N ASN A 222 1.76 7.54 -24.07
CA ASN A 222 2.96 8.04 -24.72
C ASN A 222 3.93 8.76 -23.76
N TRP A 223 4.02 8.27 -22.53
CA TRP A 223 4.93 8.75 -21.49
C TRP A 223 6.27 8.02 -21.52
N ARG A 224 7.26 8.60 -20.84
CA ARG A 224 8.53 7.94 -20.59
C ARG A 224 8.31 6.68 -19.76
N GLN A 225 9.13 5.67 -20.04
CA GLN A 225 9.12 4.44 -19.27
C GLN A 225 9.55 4.72 -17.82
N PRO A 226 8.96 4.03 -16.82
CA PRO A 226 9.44 4.11 -15.44
C PRO A 226 10.92 3.70 -15.37
N ILE A 227 11.67 4.34 -14.49
CA ILE A 227 13.11 4.11 -14.28
C ILE A 227 13.29 3.18 -13.08
#